data_AF-A0A7K4AGH7-F1
#
_entry.id   AF-A0A7K4AGH7-F1
#
_cell.length_a   1.000
_cell.length_b   1.000
_cell.length_c   1.000
_cell.angle_alpha   90.00
_cell.angle_beta   90.00
_cell.angle_gamma   90.00
#
_symmetry.space_group_name_H-M   'P 1'
#
loop_
_entity.id
_entity.type
_entity.pdbx_description
1 polymer ?
#
loop_
_entity_poly.entity_id
_entity_poly.type
_entity_poly.pdbx_seq_one_letter_code
_entity_poly.pdbx_strand_id
1 'polypeptide(L)' 'MHSHDHSHDSKGHDLNRHEVEHLLEHWIEHNQSHSTSFRERAAQVARVSELAAQDINRAAELMDECTEMLKKALKDL' A
#
# COMPACT_ATOMS: atom_id res chain seq x y z
N MET A 1 7.24 -2.88 -30.83
CA MET A 1 7.08 -1.93 -29.72
C MET A 1 5.60 -1.58 -29.65
N HIS A 2 4.87 -2.08 -28.66
CA HIS A 2 3.49 -1.66 -28.41
C HIS A 2 3.50 -0.87 -27.11
N SER A 3 3.40 0.45 -27.25
CA SER A 3 3.15 1.37 -26.14
C SER A 3 1.69 1.18 -25.74
N HIS A 4 1.45 0.49 -24.63
CA HIS A 4 0.14 0.55 -23.97
C HIS A 4 0.11 1.80 -23.12
N ASP A 5 -0.47 2.84 -23.71
CA ASP A 5 -0.92 4.05 -23.04
C ASP A 5 -2.10 3.67 -22.12
N HIS A 6 -1.83 3.53 -20.82
CA HIS A 6 -2.90 3.45 -19.82
C HIS A 6 -3.24 4.87 -19.34
N SER A 7 -3.82 5.65 -20.23
CA SER A 7 -4.58 6.84 -19.87
C SER A 7 -5.99 6.38 -19.45
N HIS A 8 -6.19 6.11 -18.15
CA HIS A 8 -7.53 5.90 -17.62
C HIS A 8 -8.13 7.25 -17.21
N ASP A 9 -8.85 7.80 -18.18
CA ASP A 9 -9.79 8.91 -18.10
C ASP A 9 -10.51 8.94 -16.73
N SER A 10 -10.17 9.92 -15.88
CA SER A 10 -10.85 10.17 -14.61
C SER A 10 -11.78 11.36 -14.79
N LYS A 11 -12.88 11.16 -15.54
CA LYS A 11 -13.97 12.14 -15.58
C LYS A 11 -14.70 12.09 -14.24
N GLY A 12 -14.79 13.26 -13.60
CA GLY A 12 -15.30 13.47 -12.24
C GLY A 12 -16.66 12.83 -11.98
N HIS A 13 -16.64 11.69 -11.31
CA HIS A 13 -17.76 11.11 -10.59
C HIS A 13 -17.39 11.15 -9.11
N ASP A 14 -18.24 11.77 -8.29
CA ASP A 14 -18.08 11.75 -6.84
C ASP A 14 -18.28 10.33 -6.33
N LEU A 15 -17.40 9.87 -5.45
CA LEU A 15 -17.52 8.52 -4.87
C LEU A 15 -18.72 8.45 -3.94
N ASN A 16 -19.56 7.42 -4.09
CA ASN A 16 -20.56 7.09 -3.11
C ASN A 16 -19.96 6.29 -1.94
N ARG A 17 -20.70 6.16 -0.82
CA ARG A 17 -20.20 5.51 0.40
C ARG A 17 -19.63 4.10 0.16
N HIS A 18 -20.31 3.30 -0.65
CA HIS A 18 -19.89 1.91 -0.94
C HIS A 18 -18.62 1.87 -1.80
N GLU A 19 -18.46 2.81 -2.73
CA GLU A 19 -17.22 2.94 -3.50
C GLU A 19 -16.04 3.37 -2.62
N VAL A 20 -16.26 4.27 -1.65
CA VAL A 20 -15.22 4.65 -0.67
C VAL A 20 -14.87 3.48 0.24
N GLU A 21 -15.87 2.71 0.71
CA GLU A 21 -15.67 1.52 1.55
C GLU A 21 -14.75 0.51 0.85
N HIS A 22 -15.09 0.12 -0.38
CA HIS A 22 -14.27 -0.80 -1.17
C HIS A 22 -12.88 -0.26 -1.50
N LEU A 23 -12.75 1.04 -1.74
CA LEU A 23 -11.45 1.67 -1.99
C LEU A 23 -10.53 1.53 -0.75
N LEU A 24 -11.07 1.81 0.43
CA LEU A 24 -10.31 1.71 1.69
C LEU A 24 -9.96 0.26 2.01
N GLU A 25 -10.89 -0.69 1.83
CA GLU A 25 -10.62 -2.12 1.99
C GLU A 25 -9.48 -2.58 1.07
N HIS A 26 -9.53 -2.20 -0.20
CA HIS A 26 -8.50 -2.56 -1.19
C HIS A 26 -7.12 -2.01 -0.79
N TRP A 27 -7.04 -0.75 -0.37
CA TRP A 27 -5.77 -0.16 0.08
C TRP A 27 -5.24 -0.79 1.36
N ILE A 28 -6.12 -1.14 2.32
CA ILE A 28 -5.73 -1.86 3.54
C ILE A 28 -5.11 -3.21 3.20
N GLU A 29 -5.77 -4.00 2.33
CA GLU A 29 -5.27 -5.30 1.90
C GLU A 29 -3.92 -5.18 1.18
N HIS A 30 -3.82 -4.22 0.25
CA HIS A 30 -2.60 -3.99 -0.51
C HIS A 30 -1.42 -3.59 0.39
N ASN A 31 -1.65 -2.68 1.35
CA ASN A 31 -0.63 -2.24 2.30
C ASN A 31 -0.15 -3.39 3.19
N GLN A 32 -1.05 -4.24 3.69
CA GLN A 32 -0.68 -5.42 4.49
C GLN A 32 0.16 -6.42 3.70
N SER A 33 -0.18 -6.65 2.43
CA SER A 33 0.59 -7.52 1.53
C SER A 33 2.00 -6.95 1.27
N HIS A 34 2.10 -5.64 1.03
CA HIS A 34 3.39 -4.96 0.85
C HIS A 34 4.24 -4.98 2.11
N SER A 35 3.66 -4.66 3.26
CA SER A 35 4.31 -4.67 4.56
C SER A 35 4.92 -6.05 4.89
N THR A 36 4.18 -7.13 4.60
CA THR A 36 4.67 -8.51 4.76
C THR A 36 5.81 -8.80 3.79
N SER A 37 5.61 -8.53 2.50
CA SER A 37 6.62 -8.78 1.45
C SER A 37 7.92 -8.00 1.69
N PHE A 38 7.83 -6.77 2.19
CA PHE A 38 9.00 -5.95 2.51
C PHE A 38 9.84 -6.58 3.61
N ARG A 39 9.22 -7.07 4.70
CA ARG A 39 9.95 -7.75 5.78
C ARG A 39 10.63 -9.03 5.31
N GLU A 40 9.94 -9.84 4.50
CA GLU A 40 10.51 -11.06 3.92
C GLU A 40 11.73 -10.75 3.04
N ARG A 41 11.64 -9.68 2.24
CA ARG A 41 12.74 -9.23 1.38
C ARG A 41 13.84 -8.51 2.14
N ALA A 42 13.55 -7.83 3.25
CA ALA A 42 14.56 -7.23 4.12
C ALA A 42 15.51 -8.30 4.69
N ALA A 43 15.00 -9.46 5.09
CA ALA A 43 15.84 -10.61 5.47
C ALA A 43 16.73 -11.11 4.31
N GLN A 44 16.18 -11.07 3.09
CA GLN A 44 16.85 -11.11 1.78
C GLN A 44 18.12 -10.23 1.73
N VAL A 45 17.82 -8.94 1.83
CA VAL A 45 18.74 -7.81 1.59
C VAL A 45 19.78 -7.67 2.69
N ALA A 46 19.48 -8.07 3.92
CA ALA A 46 20.41 -7.98 5.05
C ALA A 46 21.71 -8.77 4.81
N ARG A 47 21.69 -9.79 3.95
CA ARG A 47 22.89 -10.55 3.53
C ARG A 47 23.84 -9.74 2.66
N VAL A 48 23.35 -8.67 2.04
CA VAL A 48 24.09 -7.79 1.12
C VAL A 48 24.38 -6.44 1.78
N SER A 49 23.38 -5.84 2.43
CA SER A 49 23.50 -4.57 3.14
C SER A 49 22.52 -4.53 4.30
N GLU A 50 23.05 -4.46 5.52
CA GLU A 50 22.25 -4.35 6.73
C GLU A 50 21.50 -3.02 6.79
N LEU A 51 22.15 -1.91 6.40
CA LEU A 51 21.53 -0.58 6.37
C LEU A 51 20.33 -0.54 5.41
N ALA A 52 20.47 -1.12 4.21
CA ALA A 52 19.35 -1.18 3.27
C ALA A 52 18.20 -2.03 3.79
N ALA A 53 18.49 -3.13 4.50
CA ALA A 53 17.45 -3.95 5.12
C ALA A 53 16.73 -3.22 6.26
N GLN A 54 17.44 -2.38 7.04
CA GLN A 54 16.85 -1.54 8.07
C GLN A 54 15.87 -0.53 7.46
N ASP A 55 16.25 0.15 6.38
CA ASP A 55 15.37 1.10 5.69
C ASP A 55 14.12 0.41 5.10
N ILE A 56 14.26 -0.80 4.55
CA ILE A 56 13.12 -1.59 4.04
C ILE A 56 12.19 -1.98 5.19
N ASN A 57 12.72 -2.40 6.34
CA ASN A 57 11.90 -2.68 7.52
C ASN A 57 11.17 -1.44 8.00
N ARG A 58 11.81 -0.27 8.00
CA ARG A 58 11.16 1.00 8.35
C ARG A 58 10.05 1.35 7.36
N ALA A 59 10.23 1.07 6.07
CA ALA A 59 9.17 1.24 5.08
C ALA A 59 7.96 0.33 5.36
N ALA A 60 8.17 -0.91 5.82
CA ALA A 60 7.09 -1.81 6.23
C ALA A 60 6.34 -1.28 7.47
N GLU A 61 7.04 -0.73 8.45
CA GLU A 61 6.41 -0.11 9.63
C GLU A 61 5.53 1.09 9.24
N LEU A 62 6.03 1.97 8.37
CA LEU A 62 5.25 3.10 7.87
C LEU A 62 4.00 2.62 7.10
N MET A 63 4.10 1.50 6.39
CA MET A 63 2.96 0.89 5.71
C MET A 63 1.90 0.38 6.69
N ASP A 64 2.31 -0.16 7.84
CA ASP A 64 1.38 -0.54 8.91
C ASP A 64 0.72 0.69 9.53
N GLU A 65 1.49 1.75 9.80
CA GLU A 65 0.94 3.03 10.30
C GLU A 65 -0.10 3.60 9.32
N CYS A 66 0.19 3.60 8.02
CA CYS A 66 -0.77 3.96 6.98
C CYS A 66 -2.03 3.08 7.03
N THR A 67 -1.86 1.77 7.18
CA THR A 67 -2.98 0.81 7.27
C THR A 67 -3.88 1.12 8.47
N GLU A 68 -3.32 1.46 9.62
CA GLU A 68 -4.11 1.82 10.81
C GLU A 68 -4.89 3.13 10.63
N MET A 69 -4.33 4.11 9.90
CA MET A 69 -5.07 5.32 9.54
C MET A 69 -6.24 5.02 8.58
N LEU A 70 -6.03 4.14 7.59
CA LEU A 70 -7.08 3.72 6.66
C LEU A 70 -8.20 2.94 7.36
N LYS A 71 -7.88 2.06 8.32
CA LYS A 71 -8.88 1.37 9.15
C LYS A 71 -9.71 2.34 9.98
N LYS A 72 -9.10 3.40 10.52
CA LYS A 72 -9.84 4.46 11.22
C LYS A 72 -10.77 5.20 10.27
N ALA A 73 -10.29 5.58 9.08
CA ALA A 73 -11.13 6.21 8.05
C ALA A 73 -12.33 5.33 7.68
N LEU A 74 -12.11 4.03 7.48
CA LEU A 74 -13.18 3.06 7.18
C LEU A 74 -14.23 2.96 8.30
N LYS A 75 -13.80 3.04 9.55
CA LYS A 75 -14.69 3.05 10.72
C LYS A 75 -15.52 4.34 10.84
N ASP A 76 -14.98 5.45 10.34
CA ASP A 76 -15.59 6.78 10.43
C ASP A 76 -16.47 7.13 9.20
N LEU A 77 -16.58 6.23 8.21
CA LEU A 77 -17.57 6.29 7.11
C LEU A 77 -18.99 6.06 7.61
#